data_AF-A0A521YTZ9-F1
#
_entry.id   AF-A0A521YTZ9-F1
#
_cell.length_a   1.000
_cell.length_b   1.000
_cell.length_c   1.000
_cell.angle_alpha   90.00
_cell.angle_beta   90.00
_cell.angle_gamma   90.00
#
_symmetry.space_group_name_H-M   'P 1'
#
loop_
_entity.id
_entity.type
_entity.pdbx_description
1 polymer ?
#
loop_
_entity_poly.entity_id
_entity_poly.type
_entity_poly.pdbx_seq_one_letter_code
_entity_poly.pdbx_strand_id
1 'polypeptide(L)'
;MPELYNMRDATMVVRRYAVRIDRKTKWGNPFVIGKHGTREEVIAKYEAWLRSKPDLMLAVKLELAGKDLLCWCAPLPCHGDVLLRIANDIPEGRGSLLAGALESGSPHAVAREANPGSAVPGGVAPSSTRTKA
;
A
#
# COMPACT_ATOMS: atom_id res chain seq x y z
N MET A 1 3.31 16.10 4.57
CA MET A 1 3.92 14.88 4.05
C MET A 1 4.73 14.26 5.17
N PRO A 2 4.69 12.94 5.40
CA PRO A 2 5.46 12.33 6.47
C PRO A 2 6.95 12.35 6.17
N GLU A 3 7.77 12.58 7.19
CA GLU A 3 9.23 12.74 7.05
C GLU A 3 9.99 11.69 7.87
N LEU A 4 11.24 11.43 7.45
CA LEU A 4 12.19 10.57 8.17
C LEU A 4 13.20 11.45 8.90
N TYR A 5 13.21 11.37 10.23
CA TYR A 5 14.10 12.18 11.04
C TYR A 5 15.21 11.38 11.73
N ASN A 6 16.31 12.08 12.02
CA ASN A 6 17.44 11.56 12.77
C ASN A 6 17.22 11.72 14.28
N MET A 7 17.24 10.60 15.02
CA MET A 7 17.13 10.62 16.48
C MET A 7 18.34 11.25 17.22
N ARG A 8 19.48 11.45 16.55
CA ARG A 8 20.62 12.18 17.10
C ARG A 8 20.43 13.69 17.06
N ASP A 9 19.47 14.17 16.27
CA ASP A 9 19.20 15.59 16.15
C ASP A 9 18.39 16.06 17.37
N ALA A 10 19.09 16.68 18.32
CA ALA A 10 18.48 17.23 19.53
C ALA A 10 17.64 18.50 19.27
N THR A 11 17.71 19.07 18.07
CA THR A 11 16.95 20.28 17.68
C THR A 11 15.60 19.93 17.05
N MET A 12 15.36 18.66 16.74
CA MET A 12 14.16 18.19 16.09
C MET A 12 12.92 18.35 17.00
N VAL A 13 11.88 19.00 16.45
CA VAL A 13 10.53 18.97 17.02
C VAL A 13 9.81 17.73 16.52
N VAL A 14 9.92 16.62 17.26
CA VAL A 14 9.23 15.37 16.93
C VAL A 14 7.73 15.58 17.04
N ARG A 15 7.01 15.36 15.94
CA ARG A 15 5.53 15.37 15.96
C ARG A 15 5.03 14.22 16.84
N ARG A 16 3.95 14.44 17.59
CA ARG A 16 3.40 13.51 18.60
C ARG A 16 3.16 12.06 18.11
N TYR A 17 3.14 11.83 16.80
CA TYR A 17 2.84 10.55 16.17
C TYR A 17 4.03 9.91 15.44
N ALA A 18 5.26 10.40 15.65
CA ALA A 18 6.43 9.81 15.01
C ALA A 18 6.75 8.41 15.56
N VAL A 19 7.08 7.48 14.67
CA VAL A 19 7.32 6.07 15.00
C VAL A 19 8.81 5.75 14.93
N ARG A 20 9.33 5.16 16.01
CA ARG A 20 10.70 4.67 16.06
C ARG A 20 10.86 3.37 15.26
N ILE A 21 11.80 3.36 14.33
CA ILE A 21 12.02 2.25 13.38
C ILE A 21 13.42 1.64 13.48
N ASP A 22 14.12 1.81 14.60
CA ASP A 22 15.43 1.20 14.76
C ASP A 22 15.39 -0.32 14.94
N ARG A 23 16.57 -0.94 14.99
CA ARG A 23 16.72 -2.41 15.07
C ARG A 23 16.03 -3.07 16.26
N LYS A 24 15.67 -2.32 17.31
CA LYS A 24 14.96 -2.85 18.48
C LYS A 24 13.45 -2.95 18.26
N THR A 25 12.94 -2.50 17.11
CA THR A 25 11.52 -2.58 16.76
C THR A 25 11.28 -3.57 15.62
N LYS A 26 10.03 -3.97 15.40
CA LYS A 26 9.63 -4.83 14.28
C LYS A 26 9.91 -4.23 12.90
N TRP A 27 10.15 -2.91 12.83
CA TRP A 27 10.47 -2.17 11.60
C TRP A 27 11.97 -2.15 11.29
N GLY A 28 12.80 -2.60 12.22
CA GLY A 28 14.25 -2.52 12.10
C GLY A 28 14.82 -3.35 10.96
N ASN A 29 15.88 -2.84 10.32
CA ASN A 29 16.63 -3.60 9.33
C ASN A 29 17.46 -4.72 10.02
N PRO A 30 17.20 -6.02 9.72
CA PRO A 30 17.98 -7.13 10.26
C PRO A 30 19.38 -7.23 9.61
N PHE A 31 19.58 -6.60 8.46
CA PHE A 31 20.87 -6.55 7.79
C PHE A 31 21.77 -5.47 8.40
N VAL A 32 23.09 -5.69 8.36
CA VAL A 32 24.10 -4.90 9.07
C VAL A 32 25.14 -4.47 8.07
N ILE A 33 25.37 -3.16 7.96
CA ILE A 33 26.41 -2.57 7.10
C ILE A 33 27.78 -3.17 7.47
N GLY A 34 28.60 -3.49 6.47
CA GLY A 34 29.93 -4.09 6.65
C GLY A 34 29.90 -5.61 6.86
N LYS A 35 28.85 -6.17 7.48
CA LYS A 35 28.68 -7.63 7.61
C LYS A 35 27.89 -8.23 6.46
N HIS A 36 26.82 -7.56 6.05
CA HIS A 36 25.88 -8.05 5.04
C HIS A 36 25.95 -7.25 3.73
N GLY A 37 26.91 -6.32 3.60
CA GLY A 37 27.11 -5.50 2.40
C GLY A 37 27.33 -4.02 2.68
N THR A 38 27.37 -3.24 1.62
CA THR A 38 27.33 -1.77 1.65
C THR A 38 25.98 -1.26 2.18
N ARG A 39 25.87 0.05 2.43
CA ARG A 39 24.61 0.66 2.90
C ARG A 39 23.47 0.41 1.92
N GLU A 40 23.73 0.60 0.64
CA GLU A 40 22.76 0.44 -0.44
C GLU A 40 22.34 -1.03 -0.57
N GLU A 41 23.29 -1.96 -0.49
CA GLU A 41 23.02 -3.39 -0.53
C GLU A 41 22.16 -3.86 0.64
N VAL A 42 22.43 -3.41 1.86
CA VAL A 42 21.62 -3.81 3.03
C VAL A 42 20.22 -3.18 3.01
N ILE A 43 20.04 -2.03 2.37
CA ILE A 43 18.72 -1.42 2.15
C ILE A 43 17.95 -2.20 1.07
N ALA A 44 18.61 -2.56 -0.03
CA ALA A 44 18.00 -3.39 -1.07
C ALA A 44 17.59 -4.78 -0.52
N LYS A 45 18.47 -5.42 0.27
CA LYS A 45 18.15 -6.67 0.98
C LYS A 45 16.99 -6.50 1.95
N TYR A 46 16.93 -5.39 2.67
CA TYR A 46 15.82 -5.08 3.56
C TYR A 46 14.51 -4.99 2.82
N GLU A 47 14.46 -4.25 1.70
CA GLU A 47 13.27 -4.11 0.89
C GLU A 47 12.78 -5.47 0.33
N ALA A 48 13.70 -6.31 -0.15
CA ALA A 48 13.36 -7.66 -0.59
C ALA A 48 12.83 -8.55 0.55
N TRP A 49 13.47 -8.50 1.72
CA TRP A 49 13.06 -9.24 2.93
C TRP A 49 11.72 -8.75 3.49
N LEU A 50 11.42 -7.47 3.35
CA LEU A 50 10.16 -6.87 3.76
C LEU A 50 9.03 -7.35 2.84
N ARG A 51 9.25 -7.29 1.51
CA ARG A 51 8.29 -7.76 0.50
C ARG A 51 7.97 -9.25 0.60
N SER A 52 8.90 -10.07 1.10
CA SER A 52 8.64 -11.49 1.33
C SER A 52 7.78 -11.79 2.56
N LYS A 53 7.34 -10.77 3.32
CA LYS A 53 6.48 -10.89 4.51
C LYS A 53 5.17 -10.14 4.32
N PRO A 54 4.11 -10.82 3.85
CA PRO A 54 2.81 -10.20 3.64
C PRO A 54 2.25 -9.50 4.88
N ASP A 55 2.35 -10.12 6.06
CA ASP A 55 1.83 -9.55 7.31
C ASP A 55 2.57 -8.27 7.72
N LEU A 56 3.90 -8.26 7.56
CA LEU A 56 4.70 -7.08 7.87
C LEU A 56 4.46 -5.96 6.85
N MET A 57 4.31 -6.30 5.56
CA MET A 57 3.93 -5.35 4.51
C MET A 57 2.57 -4.70 4.79
N LEU A 58 1.58 -5.48 5.23
CA LEU A 58 0.28 -4.96 5.63
C LEU A 58 0.40 -4.05 6.85
N ALA A 59 1.18 -4.46 7.85
CA ALA A 59 1.44 -3.66 9.03
C ALA A 59 2.12 -2.32 8.69
N VAL A 60 3.06 -2.29 7.73
CA VAL A 60 3.66 -1.02 7.25
C VAL A 60 2.58 -0.07 6.73
N LYS A 61 1.67 -0.57 5.88
CA LYS A 61 0.59 0.24 5.29
C LYS A 61 -0.45 0.72 6.30
N LEU A 62 -0.76 -0.09 7.31
CA LEU A 62 -1.78 0.26 8.30
C LEU A 62 -1.22 1.11 9.45
N GLU A 63 -0.01 0.79 9.92
CA GLU A 63 0.53 1.38 11.14
C GLU A 63 1.44 2.58 10.90
N LEU A 64 2.05 2.71 9.71
CA LEU A 64 3.02 3.77 9.41
C LEU A 64 2.48 4.82 8.42
N ALA A 65 1.33 4.59 7.77
CA ALA A 65 0.73 5.55 6.86
C ALA A 65 0.49 6.91 7.57
N GLY A 66 0.94 7.99 6.93
CA GLY A 66 0.79 9.34 7.47
C GLY A 66 1.67 9.68 8.68
N LYS A 67 2.54 8.77 9.14
CA LYS A 67 3.39 8.98 10.33
C LYS A 67 4.83 9.30 9.96
N ASP A 68 5.40 10.23 10.70
CA ASP A 68 6.84 10.50 10.66
C ASP A 68 7.61 9.30 11.21
N LEU A 69 8.81 9.03 10.69
CA LEU A 69 9.64 7.91 11.11
C LEU A 69 10.91 8.42 11.78
N LEU A 70 11.40 7.70 12.79
CA LEU A 70 12.61 8.05 13.52
C LEU A 70 13.66 6.95 13.38
N CYS A 71 14.83 7.31 12.85
CA CYS A 71 15.97 6.42 12.70
C CYS A 71 17.28 7.08 13.16
N TRP A 72 18.31 6.28 13.41
CA TRP A 72 19.66 6.77 13.70
C TRP A 72 20.50 7.03 12.43
N CYS A 73 20.04 6.54 11.27
CA CYS A 73 20.80 6.55 10.02
C CYS A 73 20.55 7.77 9.13
N ALA A 74 19.37 8.40 9.25
CA ALA A 74 19.02 9.60 8.49
C ALA A 74 20.01 10.73 8.78
N PRO A 75 20.29 11.65 7.84
CA PRO A 75 19.71 11.78 6.49
C PRO A 75 20.41 10.94 5.42
N LEU A 76 21.40 10.12 5.77
CA LEU A 76 22.01 9.18 4.81
C LEU A 76 20.98 8.12 4.40
N PRO A 77 21.14 7.45 3.22
CA PRO A 77 20.22 6.42 2.77
C PRO A 77 19.84 5.45 3.88
N CYS A 78 18.54 5.29 4.10
CA CYS A 78 17.99 4.62 5.26
C CYS A 78 16.93 3.60 4.86
N HIS A 79 16.75 2.56 5.67
CA HIS A 79 15.62 1.66 5.49
C HIS A 79 14.27 2.35 5.76
N GLY A 80 14.28 3.46 6.50
CA GLY A 80 13.12 4.32 6.70
C GLY A 80 12.55 4.89 5.40
N ASP A 81 13.40 5.12 4.39
CA ASP A 81 12.95 5.61 3.08
C ASP A 81 12.07 4.57 2.37
N VAL A 82 12.44 3.29 2.50
CA VAL A 82 11.65 2.16 1.99
C VAL A 82 10.30 2.09 2.70
N LEU A 83 10.29 2.23 4.03
CA LEU A 83 9.07 2.22 4.83
C LEU A 83 8.13 3.38 4.49
N LEU A 84 8.66 4.61 4.38
CA LEU A 84 7.88 5.78 4.00
C LEU A 84 7.23 5.61 2.63
N ARG A 85 8.00 5.13 1.65
CA ARG A 85 7.48 4.88 0.30
C ARG A 85 6.36 3.86 0.33
N ILE A 86 6.56 2.70 0.97
CA ILE A 86 5.54 1.63 1.00
C ILE A 86 4.30 2.04 1.80
N ALA A 87 4.48 2.75 2.92
CA ALA A 87 3.38 3.14 3.80
C ALA A 87 2.47 4.20 3.18
N ASN A 88 3.01 5.05 2.30
CA ASN A 88 2.29 6.17 1.68
C ASN A 88 2.05 5.98 0.18
N ASP A 89 2.33 4.78 -0.36
CA ASP A 89 1.97 4.39 -1.71
C ASP A 89 0.46 4.11 -1.78
N ILE A 90 -0.31 5.16 -2.10
CA ILE A 90 -1.76 5.07 -2.28
C ILE A 90 -2.01 4.73 -3.74
N PRO A 91 -2.70 3.60 -4.06
CA PRO A 91 -3.10 3.37 -5.44
C PRO A 91 -4.01 4.50 -5.92
N GLU A 92 -3.67 5.04 -7.08
CA GLU A 92 -4.46 6.04 -7.81
C GLU A 92 -5.95 5.66 -7.77
N GLY A 93 -6.78 6.54 -7.19
CA GLY A 93 -8.23 6.31 -7.02
C GLY A 93 -8.73 6.18 -5.58
N ARG A 94 -7.86 6.13 -4.56
CA ARG A 94 -8.28 6.19 -3.14
C ARG A 94 -7.81 7.44 -2.38
N GLY A 95 -7.13 8.36 -3.07
CA GLY A 95 -6.51 9.57 -2.51
C GLY A 95 -7.37 10.84 -2.53
N SER A 96 -8.67 10.77 -2.83
CA SER A 96 -9.55 11.96 -2.96
C SER A 96 -10.80 11.92 -2.07
N LEU A 97 -10.71 11.38 -0.85
CA LEU A 97 -11.81 11.48 0.13
C LEU A 97 -11.45 12.30 1.38
N LEU A 98 -10.17 12.65 1.60
CA LEU A 98 -9.76 13.56 2.67
C LEU A 98 -9.41 14.98 2.19
N ALA A 99 -9.46 15.24 0.88
CA ALA A 99 -9.07 16.53 0.29
C ALA A 99 -10.22 17.36 -0.29
N GLY A 100 -11.51 17.02 -0.09
CA GLY A 100 -12.59 17.76 -0.76
C GLY A 100 -14.02 17.48 -0.29
N ALA A 101 -14.28 17.47 1.02
CA ALA A 101 -15.64 17.24 1.57
C ALA A 101 -16.32 18.51 2.07
N LEU A 102 -16.09 19.68 1.44
CA LEU A 102 -16.85 20.88 1.78
C LEU A 102 -16.99 21.88 0.62
N GLU A 103 -17.48 21.45 -0.54
CA GLU A 103 -18.19 22.38 -1.43
C GLU A 103 -19.44 21.70 -2.01
N SER A 104 -20.58 22.25 -1.57
CA SER A 104 -21.95 21.90 -1.92
C SER A 104 -22.29 22.32 -3.34
N GLY A 105 -22.94 21.44 -4.12
CA GLY A 105 -23.61 21.87 -5.36
C GLY A 105 -24.09 20.72 -6.27
N SER A 106 -25.22 20.12 -5.93
CA SER A 106 -26.10 19.44 -6.92
C SER A 106 -26.87 20.54 -7.69
N PRO A 107 -27.37 20.34 -8.94
CA PRO A 107 -28.35 19.27 -9.25
C PRO A 107 -28.38 18.72 -10.70
N HIS A 108 -29.22 17.67 -10.86
CA HIS A 108 -29.91 17.23 -12.09
C HIS A 108 -29.07 16.51 -13.17
N ALA A 109 -29.53 15.48 -13.87
CA ALA A 109 -30.89 15.02 -14.13
C ALA A 109 -30.94 13.49 -14.34
N VAL A 110 -32.12 12.96 -14.05
CA VAL A 110 -32.60 11.61 -14.33
C VAL A 110 -32.87 11.42 -15.83
N ALA A 111 -32.57 10.24 -16.36
CA ALA A 111 -33.32 9.65 -17.47
C ALA A 111 -33.17 8.12 -17.43
N ARG A 112 -34.26 7.45 -17.04
CA ARG A 112 -34.50 6.03 -17.30
C ARG A 112 -35.19 5.98 -18.65
N GLU A 113 -34.71 5.17 -19.57
CA GLU A 113 -35.53 4.68 -20.68
C GLU A 113 -35.34 3.17 -20.82
N ALA A 114 -36.48 2.48 -20.78
CA ALA A 114 -36.67 1.09 -21.08
C ALA A 114 -37.11 0.96 -22.55
N ASN A 115 -36.76 -0.13 -23.22
CA ASN A 115 -37.57 -0.66 -24.33
C ASN A 115 -37.29 -2.16 -24.58
N PRO A 116 -38.19 -2.91 -25.24
CA PRO A 116 -38.61 -4.22 -24.80
C PRO A 116 -38.26 -5.28 -25.88
N GLY A 117 -38.62 -6.53 -25.59
CA GLY A 117 -38.21 -7.68 -26.39
C GLY A 117 -38.82 -7.80 -27.79
N SER A 118 -38.35 -8.83 -28.48
CA SER A 118 -39.16 -9.59 -29.43
C SER A 118 -38.70 -11.05 -29.42
N ALA A 119 -39.67 -11.95 -29.52
CA ALA A 119 -39.62 -13.33 -29.07
C ALA A 119 -39.68 -14.34 -30.23
N VAL A 120 -38.94 -15.46 -30.07
CA VAL A 120 -39.21 -16.89 -30.44
C VAL A 120 -39.50 -17.28 -31.91
N PRO A 121 -39.62 -18.58 -32.34
CA PRO A 121 -39.48 -19.89 -31.64
C PRO A 121 -38.74 -21.04 -32.42
N GLY A 122 -38.62 -22.22 -31.77
CA GLY A 122 -38.51 -23.58 -32.38
C GLY A 122 -37.41 -24.45 -31.72
N GLY A 123 -37.66 -25.49 -30.91
CA GLY A 123 -38.39 -26.75 -31.18
C GLY A 123 -37.60 -27.58 -32.20
N VAL A 124 -36.97 -28.74 -31.93
CA VAL A 124 -37.49 -30.01 -31.40
C VAL A 124 -36.31 -30.97 -31.09
N ALA A 125 -36.45 -31.84 -30.08
CA ALA A 125 -35.66 -33.08 -29.91
C ALA A 125 -36.27 -34.22 -30.75
N PRO A 126 -35.55 -35.33 -31.03
CA PRO A 126 -35.62 -36.47 -30.10
C PRO A 126 -34.37 -37.40 -30.02
N SER A 127 -34.40 -38.25 -29.00
CA SER A 127 -33.54 -39.41 -28.71
C SER A 127 -33.35 -40.40 -29.86
N SER A 128 -32.20 -41.09 -29.90
CA SER A 128 -32.14 -42.57 -29.95
C SER A 128 -30.73 -43.15 -29.80
N THR A 129 -30.70 -44.20 -28.99
CA THR A 129 -29.78 -45.36 -28.89
C THR A 129 -28.80 -45.65 -30.04
N ARG A 130 -27.59 -46.17 -29.74
CA ARG A 130 -27.15 -47.56 -30.09
C ARG A 130 -25.66 -47.83 -29.77
N THR A 131 -25.48 -49.00 -29.17
CA THR A 131 -24.37 -49.92 -28.87
C THR A 131 -23.16 -50.05 -29.84
N LYS A 132 -22.02 -50.45 -29.24
CA LYS A 132 -20.87 -51.29 -29.72
C LYS A 132 -19.78 -50.68 -30.62
N ALA A 133 -18.54 -50.71 -30.13
CA ALA A 133 -17.49 -51.65 -30.57
C ALA A 133 -16.51 -51.88 -29.40
#